data_AF-A0A939YJ12-F1
#
_entry.id   AF-A0A939YJ12-F1
#
_cell.length_a   1.000
_cell.length_b   1.000
_cell.length_c   1.000
_cell.angle_alpha   90.00
_cell.angle_beta   90.00
_cell.angle_gamma   90.00
#
_symmetry.space_group_name_H-M   'P 1'
#
loop_
_entity.id
_entity.type
_entity.pdbx_description
1 polymer ?
#
loop_
_entity_poly.entity_id
_entity_poly.type
_entity_poly.pdbx_seq_one_letter_code
_entity_poly.pdbx_strand_id
1 'polypeptide(L)'
;MGNSAEEKKKILDKMNETLRMLDNAGRDLEAKMDKEDNPEEVARLRKERTIIEQNTTAVKGAMEEYEKQYAKAKTEEERKDLERIIKMAIIVGIANESMRIAFERQRRMDADREAARAERAALREEKNRKLIEAYFRSHEFKYVTIDMVDQIKNNKKFIEMAKNDSDRLNREEQDQKVEYNKMMEREFTHAGRKLSQDFTENERILKEILTDKNGFEKAEISLKKFIKNDMEKVATDEEKEFFISTLKEIQEIALTTRRLQNEFATGESDFIKGNGYTKEIIDKETAVDNKLKEYTDNLLQKMTEMSADKSKEQEVTKLTKLYMAAMEVKGNIDPQLKNDKVKQDTNELRKEMECWKVFKDLPEGMVPSVKNLGKKATNEMRAWSKIQRIEKSYRGELAVKDGKKSGTTLALVGEWAMGETQKAFRRVKEKGELNQFDKASIKENLAALLLFEIVEVSEKTNNPAFKKMVEDIKKSDLRKNTNILNTKAKEIASSPEFNKIYDKYMKKGDFKENVINFLAKDAEKEMVKQYEKQLAKKKPVKAPTAGK
;
A
#
# COMPACT_ATOMS: atom_id res chain seq x y z
N MET A 1 38.44 83.68 -15.95
CA MET A 1 38.84 83.28 -17.33
C MET A 1 40.10 82.45 -17.20
N GLY A 2 39.99 81.13 -17.38
CA GLY A 2 41.11 80.20 -17.33
C GLY A 2 41.84 80.21 -18.67
N ASN A 3 43.17 80.14 -18.64
CA ASN A 3 43.99 80.26 -19.85
C ASN A 3 43.83 78.99 -20.69
N SER A 4 43.29 79.09 -21.91
CA SER A 4 42.97 77.98 -22.84
C SER A 4 44.11 76.96 -23.01
N ALA A 5 45.36 77.39 -22.86
CA ALA A 5 46.55 76.53 -22.89
C ALA A 5 46.68 75.56 -21.69
N GLU A 6 46.23 75.95 -20.49
CA GLU A 6 46.28 75.08 -19.29
C GLU A 6 45.26 73.94 -19.35
N GLU A 7 44.09 74.18 -19.96
CA GLU A 7 43.04 73.17 -20.08
C GLU A 7 43.34 72.16 -21.19
N LYS A 8 43.92 72.60 -22.32
CA LYS A 8 44.50 71.70 -23.33
C LYS A 8 45.49 70.72 -22.70
N LYS A 9 46.39 71.25 -21.86
CA LYS A 9 47.40 70.46 -21.16
C LYS A 9 46.76 69.40 -20.25
N LYS A 10 45.72 69.76 -19.48
CA LYS A 10 44.99 68.82 -18.62
C LYS A 10 44.32 67.66 -19.38
N ILE A 11 43.85 67.91 -20.60
CA ILE A 11 43.21 66.86 -21.42
C ILE A 11 44.25 65.92 -22.02
N LEU A 12 45.36 66.47 -22.53
CA LEU A 12 46.49 65.67 -22.97
C LEU A 12 47.10 64.88 -21.80
N ASP A 13 47.18 65.46 -20.61
CA ASP A 13 47.63 64.77 -19.40
C ASP A 13 46.72 63.58 -19.06
N LYS A 14 45.39 63.75 -19.18
CA LYS A 14 44.42 62.64 -19.00
C LYS A 14 44.48 61.57 -20.08
N MET A 15 44.70 61.95 -21.35
CA MET A 15 44.92 60.98 -22.42
C MET A 15 46.22 60.22 -22.19
N ASN A 16 47.28 60.90 -21.77
CA ASN A 16 48.56 60.29 -21.42
C ASN A 16 48.45 59.38 -20.18
N GLU A 17 47.67 59.78 -19.18
CA GLU A 17 47.35 58.93 -18.02
C GLU A 17 46.59 57.67 -18.47
N THR A 18 45.61 57.82 -19.36
CA THR A 18 44.85 56.69 -19.94
C THR A 18 45.77 55.76 -20.73
N LEU A 19 46.69 56.31 -21.52
CA LEU A 19 47.71 55.52 -22.24
C LEU A 19 48.61 54.76 -21.28
N ARG A 20 49.07 55.40 -20.18
CA ARG A 20 49.87 54.72 -19.15
C ARG A 20 49.11 53.59 -18.47
N MET A 21 47.81 53.78 -18.21
CA MET A 21 46.96 52.73 -17.64
C MET A 21 46.79 51.55 -18.59
N LEU A 22 46.57 51.82 -19.88
CA LEU A 22 46.46 50.80 -20.93
C LEU A 22 47.79 50.05 -21.13
N ASP A 23 48.92 50.77 -21.16
CA ASP A 23 50.25 50.16 -21.27
C ASP A 23 50.58 49.25 -20.08
N ASN A 24 50.25 49.69 -18.87
CA ASN A 24 50.43 48.87 -17.66
C ASN A 24 49.54 47.62 -17.70
N ALA A 25 48.27 47.76 -18.08
CA ALA A 25 47.36 46.63 -18.22
C ALA A 25 47.81 45.64 -19.31
N GLY A 26 48.37 46.14 -20.43
CA GLY A 26 48.97 45.31 -21.47
C GLY A 26 50.17 44.49 -20.97
N ARG A 27 51.07 45.12 -20.21
CA ARG A 27 52.22 44.45 -19.59
C ARG A 27 51.80 43.40 -18.56
N ASP A 28 50.79 43.68 -17.76
CA ASP A 28 50.25 42.73 -16.79
C ASP A 28 49.61 41.51 -17.45
N LEU A 29 48.92 41.70 -18.58
CA LEU A 29 48.38 40.59 -19.37
C LEU A 29 49.49 39.75 -20.01
N GLU A 30 50.55 40.40 -20.51
CA GLU A 30 51.71 39.72 -21.09
C GLU A 30 52.46 38.89 -20.03
N ALA A 31 52.69 39.46 -18.84
CA ALA A 31 53.27 38.73 -17.71
C ALA A 31 52.40 37.59 -17.17
N LYS A 32 51.07 37.65 -17.35
CA LYS A 32 50.15 36.55 -17.03
C LYS A 32 50.18 35.46 -18.11
N MET A 33 50.24 35.85 -19.39
CA MET A 33 50.36 34.90 -20.50
C MET A 33 51.66 34.07 -20.41
N ASP A 34 52.77 34.71 -20.01
CA ASP A 34 54.06 34.04 -19.86
C ASP A 34 54.10 33.00 -18.73
N LYS A 35 53.10 33.01 -17.83
CA LYS A 35 52.97 32.13 -16.68
C LYS A 35 51.80 31.16 -16.77
N GLU A 36 51.05 31.18 -17.88
CA GLU A 36 49.83 30.39 -18.05
C GLU A 36 50.09 29.19 -18.96
N ASP A 37 49.92 27.99 -18.42
CA ASP A 37 50.17 26.72 -19.12
C ASP A 37 48.94 26.20 -19.87
N ASN A 38 47.74 26.76 -19.60
CA ASN A 38 46.52 26.35 -20.29
C ASN A 38 46.37 27.06 -21.67
N PRO A 39 46.37 26.32 -22.79
CA PRO A 39 46.32 26.90 -24.14
C PRO A 39 45.03 27.67 -24.45
N GLU A 40 43.89 27.29 -23.87
CA GLU A 40 42.63 28.04 -24.04
C GLU A 40 42.66 29.38 -23.30
N GLU A 41 43.28 29.38 -22.12
CA GLU A 41 43.46 30.57 -21.28
C GLU A 41 44.45 31.56 -21.92
N VAL A 42 45.56 31.05 -22.47
CA VAL A 42 46.52 31.85 -23.25
C VAL A 42 45.86 32.47 -24.48
N ALA A 43 45.05 31.72 -25.23
CA ALA A 43 44.33 32.24 -26.39
C ALA A 43 43.34 33.36 -26.00
N ARG A 44 42.71 33.25 -24.83
CA ARG A 44 41.83 34.29 -24.29
C ARG A 44 42.61 35.55 -23.90
N LEU A 45 43.71 35.40 -23.16
CA LEU A 45 44.56 36.52 -22.73
C LEU A 45 45.15 37.26 -23.94
N ARG A 46 45.49 36.55 -25.03
CA ARG A 46 45.92 37.17 -26.32
C ARG A 46 44.84 38.05 -26.93
N LYS A 47 43.58 37.60 -26.94
CA LYS A 47 42.45 38.41 -27.44
C LYS A 47 42.27 39.67 -26.60
N GLU A 48 42.38 39.54 -25.28
CA GLU A 48 42.28 40.65 -24.34
C GLU A 48 43.42 41.67 -24.54
N ARG A 49 44.66 41.19 -24.72
CA ARG A 49 45.82 42.04 -25.07
C ARG A 49 45.63 42.76 -26.40
N THR A 50 45.10 42.07 -27.42
CA THR A 50 44.80 42.67 -28.74
C THR A 50 43.79 43.83 -28.62
N ILE A 51 42.78 43.68 -27.76
CA ILE A 51 41.79 44.73 -27.49
C ILE A 51 42.45 45.93 -26.78
N ILE A 52 43.34 45.69 -25.82
CA ILE A 52 44.12 46.77 -25.17
C ILE A 52 45.01 47.49 -26.19
N GLU A 53 45.67 46.77 -27.10
CA GLU A 53 46.48 47.37 -28.17
C GLU A 53 45.64 48.22 -29.13
N GLN A 54 44.45 47.74 -29.52
CA GLN A 54 43.50 48.50 -30.34
C GLN A 54 43.02 49.78 -29.63
N ASN A 55 42.69 49.68 -28.35
CA ASN A 55 42.29 50.83 -27.53
C ASN A 55 43.44 51.83 -27.36
N THR A 56 44.67 51.35 -27.17
CA THR A 56 45.87 52.18 -27.08
C THR A 56 46.09 52.94 -28.40
N THR A 57 45.90 52.26 -29.53
CA THR A 57 46.00 52.86 -30.87
C THR A 57 44.89 53.89 -31.09
N ALA A 58 43.66 53.59 -30.65
CA ALA A 58 42.53 54.52 -30.75
C ALA A 58 42.74 55.78 -29.90
N VAL A 59 43.25 55.66 -28.67
CA VAL A 59 43.56 56.81 -27.81
C VAL A 59 44.71 57.64 -28.40
N LYS A 60 45.76 57.01 -28.95
CA LYS A 60 46.84 57.72 -29.66
C LYS A 60 46.30 58.48 -30.88
N GLY A 61 45.49 57.83 -31.72
CA GLY A 61 44.87 58.47 -32.88
C GLY A 61 43.92 59.61 -32.48
N ALA A 62 43.14 59.44 -31.42
CA ALA A 62 42.27 60.49 -30.89
C ALA A 62 43.06 61.67 -30.31
N MET A 63 44.23 61.42 -29.72
CA MET A 63 45.13 62.47 -29.21
C MET A 63 45.74 63.28 -30.35
N GLU A 64 46.23 62.62 -31.40
CA GLU A 64 46.76 63.30 -32.59
C GLU A 64 45.68 64.09 -33.33
N GLU A 65 44.47 63.53 -33.45
CA GLU A 65 43.36 64.21 -34.11
C GLU A 65 42.84 65.37 -33.25
N TYR A 66 42.79 65.23 -31.93
CA TYR A 66 42.48 66.31 -31.00
C TYR A 66 43.51 67.45 -31.13
N GLU A 67 44.80 67.16 -31.19
CA GLU A 67 45.83 68.19 -31.38
C GLU A 67 45.68 68.91 -32.72
N LYS A 68 45.37 68.18 -33.80
CA LYS A 68 45.11 68.75 -35.14
C LYS A 68 43.84 69.60 -35.17
N GLN A 69 42.75 69.15 -34.58
CA GLN A 69 41.46 69.88 -34.58
C GLN A 69 41.49 71.07 -33.63
N TYR A 70 42.13 70.95 -32.47
CA TYR A 70 42.35 72.07 -31.54
C TYR A 70 43.19 73.18 -32.18
N ALA A 71 44.19 72.84 -33.01
CA ALA A 71 44.98 73.80 -33.77
C ALA A 71 44.18 74.50 -34.90
N LYS A 72 43.13 73.85 -35.43
CA LYS A 72 42.25 74.40 -36.47
C LYS A 72 41.06 75.20 -35.90
N ALA A 73 40.66 74.95 -34.66
CA ALA A 73 39.56 75.65 -34.01
C ALA A 73 39.90 77.12 -33.77
N LYS A 74 39.09 78.03 -34.34
CA LYS A 74 39.34 79.48 -34.34
C LYS A 74 38.59 80.21 -33.23
N THR A 75 37.58 79.59 -32.63
CA THR A 75 36.81 80.14 -31.51
C THR A 75 36.93 79.28 -30.25
N GLU A 76 36.72 79.89 -29.08
CA GLU A 76 36.80 79.21 -27.78
C GLU A 76 35.63 78.24 -27.54
N GLU A 77 34.49 78.47 -28.18
CA GLU A 77 33.30 77.59 -28.15
C GLU A 77 33.55 76.27 -28.89
N GLU A 78 34.13 76.33 -30.09
CA GLU A 78 34.49 75.13 -30.87
C GLU A 78 35.49 74.23 -30.12
N ARG A 79 36.41 74.83 -29.35
CA ARG A 79 37.36 74.08 -28.52
C ARG A 79 36.64 73.36 -27.37
N LYS A 80 35.71 74.02 -26.68
CA LYS A 80 34.97 73.40 -25.56
C LYS A 80 34.05 72.26 -25.98
N ASP A 81 33.45 72.32 -27.17
CA ASP A 81 32.60 71.25 -27.67
C ASP A 81 33.41 69.99 -28.06
N LEU A 82 34.56 70.16 -28.71
CA LEU A 82 35.48 69.05 -29.01
C LEU A 82 35.94 68.35 -27.73
N GLU A 83 36.27 69.12 -26.70
CA GLU A 83 36.69 68.57 -25.40
C GLU A 83 35.59 67.75 -24.71
N ARG A 84 34.33 68.17 -24.83
CA ARG A 84 33.18 67.49 -24.21
C ARG A 84 32.88 66.15 -24.88
N ILE A 85 32.92 66.10 -26.20
CA ILE A 85 32.65 64.87 -26.98
C ILE A 85 33.68 63.79 -26.66
N ILE A 86 34.96 64.15 -26.59
CA ILE A 86 36.04 63.20 -26.30
C ILE A 86 35.96 62.66 -24.88
N LYS A 87 35.68 63.53 -23.88
CA LYS A 87 35.48 63.10 -22.49
C LYS A 87 34.33 62.10 -22.38
N MET A 88 33.23 62.30 -23.11
CA MET A 88 32.11 61.36 -23.14
C MET A 88 32.48 60.04 -23.82
N ALA A 89 33.21 60.06 -24.93
CA ALA A 89 33.62 58.84 -25.64
C ALA A 89 34.51 57.93 -24.78
N ILE A 90 35.47 58.51 -24.04
CA ILE A 90 36.33 57.76 -23.11
C ILE A 90 35.51 57.14 -21.97
N ILE A 91 34.56 57.88 -21.39
CA ILE A 91 33.70 57.37 -20.31
C ILE A 91 32.81 56.21 -20.79
N VAL A 92 32.22 56.34 -21.99
CA VAL A 92 31.36 55.29 -22.57
C VAL A 92 32.16 54.02 -22.88
N GLY A 93 33.39 54.15 -23.39
CA GLY A 93 34.28 53.01 -23.64
C GLY A 93 34.62 52.24 -22.36
N ILE A 94 35.00 52.94 -21.29
CA ILE A 94 35.32 52.34 -19.99
C ILE A 94 34.09 51.66 -19.36
N ALA A 95 32.92 52.28 -19.46
CA ALA A 95 31.68 51.73 -18.93
C ALA A 95 31.25 50.44 -19.65
N ASN A 96 31.34 50.40 -20.99
CA ASN A 96 30.99 49.21 -21.77
C ASN A 96 31.90 48.02 -21.47
N GLU A 97 33.20 48.25 -21.33
CA GLU A 97 34.15 47.17 -21.00
C GLU A 97 33.97 46.66 -19.57
N SER A 98 33.70 47.57 -18.62
CA SER A 98 33.37 47.19 -17.23
C SER A 98 32.10 46.32 -17.17
N MET A 99 31.08 46.65 -17.97
CA MET A 99 29.86 45.84 -18.07
C MET A 99 30.11 44.47 -18.71
N ARG A 100 30.94 44.39 -19.76
CA ARG A 100 31.32 43.11 -20.40
C ARG A 100 32.04 42.19 -19.41
N ILE A 101 33.04 42.70 -18.70
CA ILE A 101 33.80 41.94 -17.69
C ILE A 101 32.89 41.46 -16.55
N ALA A 102 31.97 42.31 -16.08
CA ALA A 102 31.00 41.95 -15.05
C ALA A 102 30.06 40.82 -15.51
N PHE A 103 29.58 40.88 -16.76
CA PHE A 103 28.73 39.85 -17.36
C PHE A 103 29.45 38.51 -17.50
N GLU A 104 30.70 38.50 -17.96
CA GLU A 104 31.51 37.28 -18.07
C GLU A 104 31.80 36.66 -16.69
N ARG A 105 32.08 37.48 -15.68
CA ARG A 105 32.24 37.01 -14.29
C ARG A 105 30.95 36.40 -13.75
N GLN A 106 29.79 37.02 -14.01
CA GLN A 106 28.50 36.50 -13.58
C GLN A 106 28.21 35.14 -14.22
N ARG A 107 28.44 35.01 -15.54
CA ARG A 107 28.26 33.75 -16.26
C ARG A 107 29.14 32.62 -15.72
N ARG A 108 30.40 32.92 -15.35
CA ARG A 108 31.29 31.94 -14.69
C ARG A 108 30.78 31.52 -13.33
N MET A 109 30.40 32.48 -12.49
CA MET A 109 29.85 32.17 -11.17
C MET A 109 28.59 31.29 -11.25
N ASP A 110 27.74 31.50 -12.24
CA ASP A 110 26.54 30.68 -12.42
C ASP A 110 26.87 29.26 -12.94
N ALA A 111 27.86 29.11 -13.83
CA ALA A 111 28.36 27.80 -14.24
C ALA A 111 29.01 27.02 -13.07
N ASP A 112 29.82 27.69 -12.25
CA ASP A 112 30.45 27.08 -11.07
C ASP A 112 29.40 26.65 -10.03
N ARG A 113 28.33 27.45 -9.86
CA ARG A 113 27.18 27.09 -9.00
C ARG A 113 26.44 25.86 -9.51
N GLU A 114 26.27 25.74 -10.82
CA GLU A 114 25.59 24.61 -11.45
C GLU A 114 26.43 23.33 -11.32
N ALA A 115 27.74 23.40 -11.61
CA ALA A 115 28.67 22.29 -11.40
C ALA A 115 28.71 21.82 -9.94
N ALA A 116 28.79 22.75 -8.98
CA ALA A 116 28.77 22.42 -7.56
C ALA A 116 27.42 21.80 -7.11
N ARG A 117 26.30 22.19 -7.72
CA ARG A 117 24.99 21.56 -7.46
C ARG A 117 24.95 20.12 -7.99
N ALA A 118 25.46 19.89 -9.20
CA ALA A 118 25.53 18.57 -9.81
C ALA A 118 26.43 17.62 -8.98
N GLU A 119 27.61 18.09 -8.57
CA GLU A 119 28.53 17.32 -7.72
C GLU A 119 27.89 16.95 -6.37
N ARG A 120 27.23 17.90 -5.71
CA ARG A 120 26.51 17.64 -4.45
C ARG A 120 25.36 16.65 -4.63
N ALA A 121 24.65 16.70 -5.76
CA ALA A 121 23.60 15.74 -6.08
C ALA A 121 24.17 14.32 -6.27
N ALA A 122 25.26 14.19 -7.03
CA ALA A 122 25.94 12.91 -7.25
C ALA A 122 26.47 12.30 -5.95
N LEU A 123 27.13 13.09 -5.09
CA LEU A 123 27.61 12.65 -3.77
C LEU A 123 26.46 12.20 -2.86
N ARG A 124 25.32 12.89 -2.91
CA ARG A 124 24.12 12.52 -2.13
C ARG A 124 23.53 11.21 -2.63
N GLU A 125 23.45 11.02 -3.94
CA GLU A 125 22.97 9.80 -4.56
C GLU A 125 23.85 8.59 -4.21
N GLU A 126 25.18 8.74 -4.32
CA GLU A 126 26.14 7.70 -3.95
C GLU A 126 26.01 7.32 -2.46
N LYS A 127 25.92 8.32 -1.57
CA LYS A 127 25.71 8.10 -0.14
C LYS A 127 24.41 7.36 0.13
N ASN A 128 23.32 7.77 -0.50
CA ASN A 128 22.01 7.13 -0.36
C ASN A 128 22.04 5.68 -0.83
N ARG A 129 22.67 5.41 -1.97
CA ARG A 129 22.83 4.05 -2.50
C ARG A 129 23.59 3.16 -1.52
N LYS A 130 24.71 3.62 -0.96
CA LYS A 130 25.47 2.87 0.06
C LYS A 130 24.63 2.56 1.31
N LEU A 131 23.79 3.49 1.74
CA LEU A 131 22.88 3.29 2.88
C LEU A 131 21.79 2.27 2.56
N ILE A 132 21.20 2.33 1.36
CA ILE A 132 20.22 1.34 0.90
C ILE A 132 20.85 -0.05 0.84
N GLU A 133 22.03 -0.19 0.24
CA GLU A 133 22.75 -1.46 0.17
C GLU A 133 23.05 -2.02 1.56
N ALA A 134 23.48 -1.18 2.51
CA ALA A 134 23.69 -1.59 3.89
C ALA A 134 22.39 -2.02 4.60
N TYR A 135 21.27 -1.34 4.32
CA TYR A 135 19.96 -1.70 4.88
C TYR A 135 19.50 -3.08 4.41
N PHE A 136 19.58 -3.36 3.11
CA PHE A 136 19.22 -4.68 2.56
C PHE A 136 20.22 -5.79 2.91
N ARG A 137 21.49 -5.48 3.23
CA ARG A 137 22.43 -6.48 3.77
C ARG A 137 22.13 -6.86 5.23
N SER A 138 21.50 -5.97 5.98
CA SER A 138 21.19 -6.18 7.41
C SER A 138 19.77 -6.71 7.65
N HIS A 139 18.94 -6.78 6.62
CA HIS A 139 17.56 -7.25 6.70
C HIS A 139 17.29 -8.33 5.66
N GLU A 140 16.71 -9.44 6.10
CA GLU A 140 16.19 -10.46 5.19
C GLU A 140 14.76 -10.07 4.75
N PHE A 141 14.60 -9.87 3.44
CA PHE A 141 13.31 -9.64 2.79
C PHE A 141 13.00 -10.81 1.86
N LYS A 142 11.77 -11.30 1.88
CA LYS A 142 11.35 -12.42 1.02
C LYS A 142 10.84 -11.94 -0.33
N TYR A 143 10.22 -10.77 -0.39
CA TYR A 143 9.50 -10.27 -1.57
C TYR A 143 10.08 -8.99 -2.14
N VAL A 144 10.95 -8.30 -1.40
CA VAL A 144 11.47 -6.98 -1.76
C VAL A 144 12.97 -7.04 -1.96
N THR A 145 13.41 -6.50 -3.09
CA THR A 145 14.82 -6.42 -3.48
C THR A 145 15.25 -4.96 -3.65
N ILE A 146 16.57 -4.74 -3.71
CA ILE A 146 17.15 -3.38 -3.79
C ILE A 146 16.65 -2.62 -5.03
N ASP A 147 16.47 -3.30 -6.17
CA ASP A 147 15.97 -2.72 -7.42
C ASP A 147 14.53 -2.20 -7.31
N MET A 148 13.75 -2.64 -6.31
CA MET A 148 12.39 -2.17 -6.09
C MET A 148 12.32 -0.85 -5.31
N VAL A 149 13.42 -0.35 -4.75
CA VAL A 149 13.44 0.85 -3.89
C VAL A 149 12.89 2.08 -4.61
N ASP A 150 13.18 2.20 -5.90
CA ASP A 150 12.70 3.31 -6.72
C ASP A 150 11.19 3.27 -7.00
N GLN A 151 10.60 2.07 -7.02
CA GLN A 151 9.16 1.91 -7.10
C GLN A 151 8.51 2.20 -5.75
N ILE A 152 9.15 1.76 -4.67
CA ILE A 152 8.68 1.97 -3.29
C ILE A 152 8.66 3.45 -2.95
N LYS A 153 9.75 4.19 -3.22
CA LYS A 153 9.84 5.64 -2.90
C LYS A 153 8.76 6.46 -3.59
N ASN A 154 8.40 6.07 -4.82
CA ASN A 154 7.44 6.77 -5.66
C ASN A 154 6.00 6.23 -5.53
N ASN A 155 5.77 5.28 -4.62
CA ASN A 155 4.46 4.67 -4.44
C ASN A 155 3.47 5.68 -3.84
N LYS A 156 2.45 6.06 -4.62
CA LYS A 156 1.42 7.03 -4.21
C LYS A 156 0.65 6.58 -2.95
N LYS A 157 0.33 5.29 -2.83
CA LYS A 157 -0.39 4.73 -1.65
C LYS A 157 0.47 4.89 -0.39
N PHE A 158 1.77 4.63 -0.46
CA PHE A 158 2.67 4.80 0.69
C PHE A 158 2.88 6.27 1.08
N ILE A 159 3.01 7.16 0.09
CA ILE A 159 3.09 8.60 0.35
C ILE A 159 1.82 9.10 1.05
N GLU A 160 0.65 8.63 0.63
CA GLU A 160 -0.63 8.98 1.27
C GLU A 160 -0.73 8.39 2.68
N MET A 161 -0.40 7.12 2.86
CA MET A 161 -0.37 6.46 4.17
C MET A 161 0.58 7.16 5.14
N ALA A 162 1.77 7.56 4.68
CA ALA A 162 2.73 8.29 5.51
C ALA A 162 2.17 9.61 6.03
N LYS A 163 1.32 10.29 5.26
CA LYS A 163 0.73 11.59 5.64
C LYS A 163 -0.52 11.43 6.52
N ASN A 164 -1.35 10.44 6.21
CA ASN A 164 -2.73 10.39 6.69
C ASN A 164 -3.04 9.20 7.59
N ASP A 165 -2.38 8.06 7.39
CA ASP A 165 -2.77 6.78 7.99
C ASP A 165 -1.63 5.73 7.96
N SER A 166 -0.66 5.90 8.85
CA SER A 166 0.53 5.04 8.92
C SER A 166 0.24 3.62 9.40
N ASP A 167 -0.93 3.37 10.00
CA ASP A 167 -1.34 2.09 10.59
C ASP A 167 -2.28 1.29 9.65
N ARG A 168 -2.52 1.78 8.43
CA ARG A 168 -3.44 1.17 7.47
C ARG A 168 -3.19 -0.31 7.23
N LEU A 169 -1.96 -0.69 6.89
CA LEU A 169 -1.59 -2.09 6.57
C LEU A 169 -1.75 -3.03 7.77
N ASN A 170 -1.51 -2.55 8.99
CA ASN A 170 -1.74 -3.35 10.20
C ASN A 170 -3.24 -3.66 10.38
N ARG A 171 -4.13 -2.77 9.92
CA ARG A 171 -5.57 -3.03 9.94
C ARG A 171 -5.99 -3.96 8.80
N GLU A 172 -5.44 -3.77 7.60
CA GLU A 172 -5.63 -4.69 6.46
C GLU A 172 -5.14 -6.11 6.81
N GLU A 173 -4.07 -6.26 7.60
CA GLU A 173 -3.61 -7.54 8.15
C GLU A 173 -4.64 -8.21 9.05
N GLN A 174 -5.32 -7.47 9.93
CA GLN A 174 -6.37 -8.05 10.75
C GLN A 174 -7.57 -8.48 9.90
N ASP A 175 -7.93 -7.71 8.88
CA ASP A 175 -8.98 -8.08 7.92
C ASP A 175 -8.60 -9.39 7.20
N GLN A 176 -7.38 -9.51 6.69
CA GLN A 176 -6.90 -10.73 6.03
C GLN A 176 -6.81 -11.92 6.98
N LYS A 177 -6.44 -11.69 8.25
CA LYS A 177 -6.41 -12.75 9.26
C LYS A 177 -7.81 -13.35 9.52
N VAL A 178 -8.86 -12.54 9.44
CA VAL A 178 -10.25 -13.01 9.57
C VAL A 178 -10.64 -13.88 8.36
N GLU A 179 -10.33 -13.47 7.15
CA GLU A 179 -10.60 -14.28 5.95
C GLU A 179 -9.79 -15.58 5.95
N TYR A 180 -8.54 -15.53 6.39
CA TYR A 180 -7.69 -16.70 6.56
C TYR A 180 -8.26 -17.68 7.60
N ASN A 181 -8.79 -17.18 8.72
CA ASN A 181 -9.49 -18.02 9.70
C ASN A 181 -10.71 -18.75 9.11
N LYS A 182 -11.50 -18.07 8.27
CA LYS A 182 -12.65 -18.71 7.60
C LYS A 182 -12.21 -19.76 6.59
N MET A 183 -11.09 -19.53 5.91
CA MET A 183 -10.48 -20.54 5.05
C MET A 183 -10.10 -21.78 5.86
N MET A 184 -9.41 -21.60 6.99
CA MET A 184 -9.09 -22.71 7.91
C MET A 184 -10.35 -23.43 8.41
N GLU A 185 -11.40 -22.70 8.75
CA GLU A 185 -12.68 -23.28 9.19
C GLU A 185 -13.31 -24.20 8.13
N ARG A 186 -13.25 -23.81 6.86
CA ARG A 186 -13.70 -24.67 5.76
C ARG A 186 -12.84 -25.92 5.67
N GLU A 187 -11.52 -25.79 5.67
CA GLU A 187 -10.59 -26.94 5.59
C GLU A 187 -10.82 -27.92 6.75
N PHE A 188 -11.01 -27.39 7.97
CA PHE A 188 -11.22 -28.19 9.17
C PHE A 188 -12.54 -28.96 9.10
N THR A 189 -13.59 -28.31 8.61
CA THR A 189 -14.90 -28.95 8.41
C THR A 189 -14.79 -30.13 7.46
N HIS A 190 -14.07 -29.98 6.34
CA HIS A 190 -13.85 -31.08 5.38
C HIS A 190 -12.98 -32.20 5.98
N ALA A 191 -11.99 -31.84 6.79
CA ALA A 191 -11.10 -32.80 7.46
C ALA A 191 -11.68 -33.41 8.75
N GLY A 192 -12.90 -33.03 9.16
CA GLY A 192 -13.49 -33.47 10.43
C GLY A 192 -12.72 -33.02 11.68
N ARG A 193 -11.97 -31.91 11.58
CA ARG A 193 -11.22 -31.31 12.69
C ARG A 193 -12.03 -30.20 13.37
N LYS A 194 -11.78 -30.00 14.67
CA LYS A 194 -12.43 -28.93 15.44
C LYS A 194 -11.58 -27.66 15.40
N LEU A 195 -12.24 -26.52 15.25
CA LEU A 195 -11.58 -25.22 15.33
C LEU A 195 -11.24 -24.87 16.80
N SER A 196 -10.04 -24.36 17.03
CA SER A 196 -9.63 -23.72 18.29
C SER A 196 -9.95 -22.23 18.28
N GLN A 197 -9.97 -21.61 19.47
CA GLN A 197 -10.03 -20.15 19.62
C GLN A 197 -8.65 -19.49 19.44
N ASP A 198 -7.57 -20.26 19.36
CA ASP A 198 -6.22 -19.76 19.15
C ASP A 198 -5.79 -19.88 17.69
N PHE A 199 -5.36 -18.77 17.11
CA PHE A 199 -4.96 -18.71 15.70
C PHE A 199 -3.75 -19.59 15.41
N THR A 200 -2.75 -19.56 16.29
CA THR A 200 -1.50 -20.29 16.09
C THR A 200 -1.73 -21.80 16.15
N GLU A 201 -2.59 -22.26 17.05
CA GLU A 201 -3.01 -23.66 17.11
C GLU A 201 -3.81 -24.08 15.87
N ASN A 202 -4.71 -23.23 15.37
CA ASN A 202 -5.40 -23.50 14.10
C ASN A 202 -4.41 -23.58 12.94
N GLU A 203 -3.42 -22.70 12.88
CA GLU A 203 -2.40 -22.76 11.83
C GLU A 203 -1.55 -24.04 11.92
N ARG A 204 -1.23 -24.51 13.13
CA ARG A 204 -0.55 -25.79 13.35
C ARG A 204 -1.36 -26.97 12.85
N ILE A 205 -2.66 -27.03 13.16
CA ILE A 205 -3.56 -28.09 12.69
C ILE A 205 -3.74 -28.03 11.16
N LEU A 206 -3.80 -26.83 10.58
CA LEU A 206 -3.88 -26.65 9.13
C LEU A 206 -2.68 -27.30 8.43
N LYS A 207 -1.46 -27.19 8.99
CA LYS A 207 -0.26 -27.83 8.44
C LYS A 207 -0.42 -29.35 8.32
N GLU A 208 -1.04 -29.99 9.32
CA GLU A 208 -1.32 -31.43 9.27
C GLU A 208 -2.31 -31.76 8.15
N ILE A 209 -3.39 -30.96 8.00
CA ILE A 209 -4.41 -31.17 6.97
C ILE A 209 -3.82 -31.03 5.56
N LEU A 210 -2.95 -30.04 5.34
CA LEU A 210 -2.34 -29.78 4.03
C LEU A 210 -1.36 -30.87 3.57
N THR A 211 -1.04 -31.85 4.42
CA THR A 211 -0.30 -33.06 4.00
C THR A 211 -1.14 -34.02 3.17
N ASP A 212 -2.47 -33.96 3.29
CA ASP A 212 -3.39 -34.75 2.47
C ASP A 212 -3.45 -34.25 1.03
N LYS A 213 -4.00 -35.07 0.11
CA LYS A 213 -4.15 -34.71 -1.30
C LYS A 213 -4.95 -33.41 -1.49
N ASN A 214 -4.39 -32.48 -2.25
CA ASN A 214 -5.04 -31.23 -2.60
C ASN A 214 -6.14 -31.42 -3.65
N GLY A 215 -6.94 -30.38 -3.88
CA GLY A 215 -8.06 -30.44 -4.85
C GLY A 215 -7.63 -30.83 -6.27
N PHE A 216 -6.50 -30.30 -6.75
CA PHE A 216 -6.00 -30.62 -8.08
C PHE A 216 -5.47 -32.06 -8.20
N GLU A 217 -4.82 -32.60 -7.16
CA GLU A 217 -4.42 -34.01 -7.14
C GLU A 217 -5.63 -34.96 -7.10
N LYS A 218 -6.71 -34.59 -6.39
CA LYS A 218 -7.97 -35.34 -6.41
C LYS A 218 -8.63 -35.29 -7.79
N ALA A 219 -8.67 -34.10 -8.39
CA ALA A 219 -9.17 -33.88 -9.75
C ALA A 219 -8.38 -34.70 -10.79
N GLU A 220 -7.05 -34.74 -10.66
CA GLU A 220 -6.17 -35.55 -11.52
C GLU A 220 -6.52 -37.05 -11.45
N ILE A 221 -6.75 -37.58 -10.24
CA ILE A 221 -7.11 -38.99 -10.04
C ILE A 221 -8.46 -39.29 -10.70
N SER A 222 -9.48 -38.45 -10.47
CA SER A 222 -10.82 -38.62 -11.08
C SER A 222 -10.73 -38.57 -12.61
N LEU A 223 -9.99 -37.62 -13.16
CA LEU A 223 -9.86 -37.45 -14.60
C LEU A 223 -9.09 -38.61 -15.26
N LYS A 224 -7.99 -39.08 -14.65
CA LYS A 224 -7.26 -40.27 -15.10
C LYS A 224 -8.14 -41.52 -15.12
N LYS A 225 -9.00 -41.69 -14.09
CA LYS A 225 -9.94 -42.80 -14.01
C LYS A 225 -10.95 -42.76 -15.15
N PHE A 226 -11.51 -41.59 -15.44
CA PHE A 226 -12.44 -41.40 -16.56
C PHE A 226 -11.77 -41.69 -17.92
N ILE A 227 -10.58 -41.13 -18.15
CA ILE A 227 -9.79 -41.32 -19.38
C ILE A 227 -9.53 -42.81 -19.63
N LYS A 228 -9.16 -43.56 -18.59
CA LYS A 228 -8.83 -44.98 -18.70
C LYS A 228 -10.05 -45.88 -18.97
N ASN A 229 -11.18 -45.61 -18.34
CA ASN A 229 -12.28 -46.59 -18.25
C ASN A 229 -13.47 -46.29 -19.18
N ASP A 230 -13.72 -45.00 -19.44
CA ASP A 230 -14.98 -44.53 -20.00
C ASP A 230 -14.80 -43.68 -21.27
N MET A 231 -13.73 -42.88 -21.35
CA MET A 231 -13.52 -41.91 -22.44
C MET A 231 -13.62 -42.52 -23.84
N GLU A 232 -12.96 -43.65 -24.10
CA GLU A 232 -13.01 -44.33 -25.42
C GLU A 232 -14.42 -44.75 -25.85
N LYS A 233 -15.36 -44.91 -24.92
CA LYS A 233 -16.74 -45.34 -25.20
C LYS A 233 -17.69 -44.17 -25.43
N VAL A 234 -17.35 -42.97 -24.95
CA VAL A 234 -18.29 -41.85 -24.83
C VAL A 234 -17.84 -40.56 -25.50
N ALA A 235 -16.54 -40.37 -25.74
CA ALA A 235 -15.96 -39.14 -26.26
C ALA A 235 -15.61 -39.23 -27.76
N THR A 236 -15.86 -38.16 -28.51
CA THR A 236 -15.27 -37.90 -29.83
C THR A 236 -13.82 -37.45 -29.69
N ASP A 237 -13.10 -37.29 -30.81
CA ASP A 237 -11.70 -36.85 -30.81
C ASP A 237 -11.52 -35.45 -30.20
N GLU A 238 -12.49 -34.54 -30.41
CA GLU A 238 -12.48 -33.20 -29.81
C GLU A 238 -12.61 -33.28 -28.28
N GLU A 239 -13.52 -34.11 -27.76
CA GLU A 239 -13.67 -34.29 -26.31
C GLU A 239 -12.47 -35.02 -25.69
N LYS A 240 -11.85 -35.97 -26.41
CA LYS A 240 -10.62 -36.62 -25.98
C LYS A 240 -9.49 -35.59 -25.84
N GLU A 241 -9.30 -34.72 -26.82
CA GLU A 241 -8.31 -33.64 -26.76
C GLU A 241 -8.60 -32.67 -25.61
N PHE A 242 -9.87 -32.32 -25.39
CA PHE A 242 -10.28 -31.50 -24.25
C PHE A 242 -9.86 -32.12 -22.91
N PHE A 243 -10.19 -33.38 -22.65
CA PHE A 243 -9.87 -34.03 -21.38
C PHE A 243 -8.37 -34.30 -21.22
N ILE A 244 -7.66 -34.64 -22.29
CA ILE A 244 -6.20 -34.86 -22.25
C ILE A 244 -5.45 -33.54 -22.01
N SER A 245 -5.85 -32.46 -22.68
CA SER A 245 -5.24 -31.12 -22.45
C SER A 245 -5.52 -30.63 -21.03
N THR A 246 -6.76 -30.75 -20.56
CA THR A 246 -7.15 -30.39 -19.19
C THR A 246 -6.40 -31.22 -18.15
N LEU A 247 -6.16 -32.51 -18.40
CA LEU A 247 -5.34 -33.34 -17.50
C LEU A 247 -3.91 -32.79 -17.35
N LYS A 248 -3.27 -32.38 -18.45
CA LYS A 248 -1.91 -31.81 -18.40
C LYS A 248 -1.86 -30.52 -17.59
N GLU A 249 -2.83 -29.63 -17.79
CA GLU A 249 -2.96 -28.37 -17.05
C GLU A 249 -3.16 -28.65 -15.55
N ILE A 250 -4.07 -29.56 -15.19
CA ILE A 250 -4.31 -29.96 -13.80
C ILE A 250 -3.05 -30.57 -13.17
N GLN A 251 -2.28 -31.36 -13.91
CA GLN A 251 -1.04 -31.96 -13.42
C GLN A 251 0.04 -30.92 -13.08
N GLU A 252 0.22 -29.91 -13.94
CA GLU A 252 1.15 -28.81 -13.69
C GLU A 252 0.76 -28.03 -12.43
N ILE A 253 -0.54 -27.72 -12.30
CA ILE A 253 -1.08 -27.00 -11.14
C ILE A 253 -0.94 -27.85 -9.88
N ALA A 254 -1.32 -29.13 -9.91
CA ALA A 254 -1.22 -30.05 -8.77
C ALA A 254 0.19 -30.12 -8.19
N LEU A 255 1.21 -30.22 -9.06
CA LEU A 255 2.62 -30.20 -8.65
C LEU A 255 3.01 -28.88 -7.99
N THR A 256 2.59 -27.75 -8.57
CA THR A 256 2.88 -26.42 -8.04
C THR A 256 2.20 -26.20 -6.68
N THR A 257 0.92 -26.52 -6.56
CA THR A 257 0.14 -26.42 -5.31
C THR A 257 0.72 -27.35 -4.24
N ARG A 258 1.12 -28.58 -4.59
CA ARG A 258 1.78 -29.51 -3.67
C ARG A 258 3.10 -28.94 -3.13
N ARG A 259 3.94 -28.36 -3.99
CA ARG A 259 5.18 -27.69 -3.54
C ARG A 259 4.88 -26.59 -2.52
N LEU A 260 3.94 -25.69 -2.81
CA LEU A 260 3.56 -24.60 -1.91
C LEU A 260 2.97 -25.10 -0.58
N GLN A 261 2.14 -26.15 -0.61
CA GLN A 261 1.60 -26.78 0.60
C GLN A 261 2.70 -27.45 1.43
N ASN A 262 3.71 -28.06 0.80
CA ASN A 262 4.84 -28.64 1.50
C ASN A 262 5.67 -27.56 2.21
N GLU A 263 5.95 -26.42 1.57
CA GLU A 263 6.62 -25.28 2.21
C GLU A 263 5.85 -24.77 3.45
N PHE A 264 4.51 -24.81 3.39
CA PHE A 264 3.67 -24.46 4.53
C PHE A 264 3.76 -25.51 5.65
N ALA A 265 3.70 -26.80 5.28
CA ALA A 265 3.79 -27.92 6.21
C ALA A 265 5.14 -27.97 6.94
N THR A 266 6.25 -27.67 6.25
CA THR A 266 7.60 -27.60 6.84
C THR A 266 7.83 -26.31 7.65
N GLY A 267 6.97 -25.31 7.50
CA GLY A 267 7.07 -24.02 8.19
C GLY A 267 8.02 -23.00 7.55
N GLU A 268 8.46 -23.28 6.32
CA GLU A 268 9.14 -22.31 5.45
C GLU A 268 8.18 -21.18 5.03
N SER A 269 6.88 -21.46 5.04
CA SER A 269 5.81 -20.52 4.74
C SER A 269 4.72 -20.57 5.82
N ASP A 270 4.10 -19.43 6.11
CA ASP A 270 2.97 -19.29 7.04
C ASP A 270 2.20 -17.98 6.74
N PHE A 271 1.19 -17.63 7.54
CA PHE A 271 0.43 -16.39 7.37
C PHE A 271 1.31 -15.13 7.47
N ILE A 272 2.35 -15.13 8.33
CA ILE A 272 3.24 -14.00 8.62
C ILE A 272 4.48 -13.97 7.71
N LYS A 273 5.04 -15.13 7.37
CA LYS A 273 6.16 -15.29 6.42
C LYS A 273 5.70 -15.24 4.96
N GLY A 274 4.38 -15.32 4.74
CA GLY A 274 3.75 -15.46 3.43
C GLY A 274 3.96 -16.84 2.81
N ASN A 275 3.05 -17.20 1.89
CA ASN A 275 2.76 -18.58 1.50
C ASN A 275 3.09 -18.94 0.04
N GLY A 276 3.63 -17.98 -0.73
CA GLY A 276 4.10 -18.22 -2.10
C GLY A 276 3.03 -18.33 -3.17
N TYR A 277 1.74 -18.22 -2.84
CA TYR A 277 0.66 -18.17 -3.81
C TYR A 277 0.69 -16.83 -4.56
N THR A 278 0.97 -16.88 -5.85
CA THR A 278 1.08 -15.70 -6.72
C THR A 278 -0.15 -15.56 -7.61
N LYS A 279 -0.38 -14.35 -8.12
CA LYS A 279 -1.44 -14.08 -9.10
C LYS A 279 -1.34 -15.00 -10.33
N GLU A 280 -0.13 -15.29 -10.80
CA GLU A 280 0.08 -16.15 -11.96
C GLU A 280 -0.49 -17.57 -11.75
N ILE A 281 -0.27 -18.17 -10.57
CA ILE A 281 -0.81 -19.50 -10.26
C ILE A 281 -2.34 -19.44 -10.19
N ILE A 282 -2.90 -18.41 -9.53
CA ILE A 282 -4.36 -18.23 -9.44
C ILE A 282 -5.00 -17.99 -10.81
N ASP A 283 -4.33 -17.28 -11.72
CA ASP A 283 -4.79 -17.06 -13.09
C ASP A 283 -4.83 -18.39 -13.87
N LYS A 284 -3.82 -19.26 -13.70
CA LYS A 284 -3.80 -20.62 -14.28
C LYS A 284 -4.93 -21.50 -13.71
N GLU A 285 -5.11 -21.51 -12.38
CA GLU A 285 -6.20 -22.25 -11.73
C GLU A 285 -7.58 -21.78 -12.21
N THR A 286 -7.77 -20.46 -12.31
CA THR A 286 -9.01 -19.85 -12.79
C THR A 286 -9.27 -20.15 -14.27
N ALA A 287 -8.22 -20.22 -15.10
CA ALA A 287 -8.36 -20.59 -16.51
C ALA A 287 -8.87 -22.02 -16.70
N VAL A 288 -8.32 -22.99 -15.94
CA VAL A 288 -8.82 -24.38 -15.94
C VAL A 288 -10.26 -24.45 -15.45
N ASP A 289 -10.59 -23.71 -14.38
CA ASP A 289 -11.94 -23.68 -13.86
C ASP A 289 -12.97 -23.14 -14.87
N ASN A 290 -12.65 -22.04 -15.53
CA ASN A 290 -13.49 -21.45 -16.57
C ASN A 290 -13.64 -22.37 -17.79
N LYS A 291 -12.55 -23.00 -18.23
CA LYS A 291 -12.54 -23.97 -19.33
C LYS A 291 -13.48 -25.15 -19.03
N LEU A 292 -13.43 -25.69 -17.81
CA LEU A 292 -14.35 -26.75 -17.37
C LEU A 292 -15.80 -26.26 -17.32
N LYS A 293 -16.02 -25.04 -16.81
CA LYS A 293 -17.36 -24.44 -16.74
C LYS A 293 -17.97 -24.25 -18.12
N GLU A 294 -17.27 -23.61 -19.04
CA GLU A 294 -17.71 -23.40 -20.42
C GLU A 294 -18.04 -24.73 -21.11
N TYR A 295 -17.21 -25.74 -20.90
CA TYR A 295 -17.46 -27.08 -21.42
C TYR A 295 -18.74 -27.70 -20.81
N THR A 296 -18.93 -27.62 -19.50
CA THR A 296 -20.16 -28.14 -18.85
C THR A 296 -21.42 -27.39 -19.26
N ASP A 297 -21.34 -26.07 -19.44
CA ASP A 297 -22.46 -25.23 -19.88
C ASP A 297 -22.86 -25.60 -21.32
N ASN A 298 -21.88 -25.78 -22.21
CA ASN A 298 -22.12 -26.24 -23.59
C ASN A 298 -22.74 -27.64 -23.63
N LEU A 299 -22.27 -28.58 -22.80
CA LEU A 299 -22.86 -29.92 -22.71
C LEU A 299 -24.30 -29.86 -22.20
N LEU A 300 -24.58 -29.04 -21.18
CA LEU A 300 -25.93 -28.87 -20.63
C LEU A 300 -26.90 -28.30 -21.67
N GLN A 301 -26.45 -27.32 -22.46
CA GLN A 301 -27.23 -26.77 -23.56
C GLN A 301 -27.55 -27.86 -24.61
N LYS A 302 -26.54 -28.59 -25.09
CA LYS A 302 -26.73 -29.70 -26.06
C LYS A 302 -27.70 -30.76 -25.52
N MET A 303 -27.57 -31.16 -24.25
CA MET A 303 -28.48 -32.12 -23.61
C MET A 303 -29.92 -31.59 -23.57
N THR A 304 -30.11 -30.30 -23.27
CA THR A 304 -31.44 -29.69 -23.20
C THR A 304 -32.10 -29.63 -24.57
N GLU A 305 -31.36 -29.22 -25.61
CA GLU A 305 -31.84 -29.19 -27.00
C GLU A 305 -32.25 -30.57 -27.53
N MET A 306 -31.57 -31.62 -27.07
CA MET A 306 -31.84 -33.01 -27.49
C MET A 306 -32.89 -33.73 -26.63
N SER A 307 -33.26 -33.18 -25.46
CA SER A 307 -34.10 -33.86 -24.46
C SER A 307 -35.54 -34.16 -24.91
N ALA A 308 -36.04 -33.47 -25.93
CA ALA A 308 -37.40 -33.66 -26.47
C ALA A 308 -37.49 -34.81 -27.50
N ASP A 309 -36.36 -35.31 -28.01
CA ASP A 309 -36.32 -36.31 -29.08
C ASP A 309 -35.87 -37.68 -28.55
N LYS A 310 -36.83 -38.61 -28.43
CA LYS A 310 -36.58 -39.99 -27.96
C LYS A 310 -35.60 -40.77 -28.84
N SER A 311 -35.40 -40.38 -30.10
CA SER A 311 -34.43 -41.05 -30.98
C SER A 311 -32.96 -40.77 -30.61
N LYS A 312 -32.69 -39.74 -29.77
CA LYS A 312 -31.34 -39.31 -29.36
C LYS A 312 -30.92 -39.74 -27.95
N GLU A 313 -31.65 -40.66 -27.32
CA GLU A 313 -31.43 -41.06 -25.92
C GLU A 313 -30.01 -41.58 -25.63
N GLN A 314 -29.41 -42.32 -26.56
CA GLN A 314 -28.03 -42.81 -26.42
C GLN A 314 -26.99 -41.67 -26.45
N GLU A 315 -27.21 -40.64 -27.26
CA GLU A 315 -26.33 -39.47 -27.37
C GLU A 315 -26.41 -38.63 -26.09
N VAL A 316 -27.62 -38.38 -25.60
CA VAL A 316 -27.85 -37.69 -24.32
C VAL A 316 -27.18 -38.44 -23.16
N THR A 317 -27.18 -39.77 -23.17
CA THR A 317 -26.49 -40.59 -22.16
C THR A 317 -24.97 -40.40 -22.21
N LYS A 318 -24.36 -40.31 -23.40
CA LYS A 318 -22.92 -40.02 -23.55
C LYS A 318 -22.58 -38.62 -23.04
N LEU A 319 -23.36 -37.60 -23.44
CA LEU A 319 -23.19 -36.22 -22.98
C LEU A 319 -23.32 -36.11 -21.45
N THR A 320 -24.27 -36.83 -20.85
CA THR A 320 -24.42 -36.91 -19.39
C THR A 320 -23.16 -37.43 -18.71
N LYS A 321 -22.53 -38.47 -19.26
CA LYS A 321 -21.28 -39.02 -18.71
C LYS A 321 -20.12 -38.04 -18.81
N LEU A 322 -19.98 -37.36 -19.95
CA LEU A 322 -18.96 -36.31 -20.15
C LEU A 322 -19.18 -35.14 -19.16
N TYR A 323 -20.43 -34.73 -18.98
CA TYR A 323 -20.83 -33.68 -18.05
C TYR A 323 -20.51 -34.07 -16.60
N MET A 324 -20.89 -35.28 -16.18
CA MET A 324 -20.61 -35.77 -14.83
C MET A 324 -19.11 -35.86 -14.55
N ALA A 325 -18.30 -36.31 -15.52
CA ALA A 325 -16.85 -36.36 -15.38
C ALA A 325 -16.25 -34.96 -15.19
N ALA A 326 -16.65 -33.98 -16.01
CA ALA A 326 -16.20 -32.60 -15.88
C ALA A 326 -16.65 -31.95 -14.56
N MET A 327 -17.89 -32.22 -14.12
CA MET A 327 -18.42 -31.73 -12.85
C MET A 327 -17.71 -32.34 -11.63
N GLU A 328 -17.32 -33.62 -11.68
CA GLU A 328 -16.55 -34.26 -10.62
C GLU A 328 -15.16 -33.63 -10.49
N VAL A 329 -14.49 -33.35 -11.62
CA VAL A 329 -13.21 -32.64 -11.66
C VAL A 329 -13.37 -31.23 -11.08
N LYS A 330 -14.37 -30.47 -11.55
CA LYS A 330 -14.67 -29.12 -11.05
C LYS A 330 -14.99 -29.09 -9.56
N GLY A 331 -15.75 -30.06 -9.05
CA GLY A 331 -16.08 -30.18 -7.63
C GLY A 331 -14.87 -30.34 -6.71
N ASN A 332 -13.74 -30.83 -7.22
CA ASN A 332 -12.48 -30.88 -6.50
C ASN A 332 -11.65 -29.58 -6.62
N ILE A 333 -11.76 -28.86 -7.75
CA ILE A 333 -11.01 -27.63 -8.04
C ILE A 333 -11.64 -26.41 -7.34
N ASP A 334 -12.97 -26.25 -7.41
CA ASP A 334 -13.68 -25.08 -6.88
C ASP A 334 -13.32 -24.75 -5.41
N PRO A 335 -13.32 -25.72 -4.47
CA PRO A 335 -12.96 -25.44 -3.09
C PRO A 335 -11.49 -25.04 -2.92
N GLN A 336 -10.60 -25.67 -3.69
CA GLN A 336 -9.16 -25.41 -3.65
C GLN A 336 -8.86 -24.00 -4.15
N LEU A 337 -9.38 -23.62 -5.33
CA LEU A 337 -9.23 -22.27 -5.90
C LEU A 337 -9.77 -21.18 -4.97
N LYS A 338 -10.90 -21.43 -4.29
CA LYS A 338 -11.45 -20.49 -3.29
C LYS A 338 -10.49 -20.25 -2.13
N ASN A 339 -9.79 -21.28 -1.68
CA ASN A 339 -8.85 -21.17 -0.56
C ASN A 339 -7.51 -20.58 -1.03
N ASP A 340 -7.06 -20.93 -2.24
CA ASP A 340 -5.81 -20.42 -2.80
C ASP A 340 -5.89 -18.91 -3.13
N LYS A 341 -7.06 -18.40 -3.51
CA LYS A 341 -7.32 -16.94 -3.59
C LYS A 341 -7.07 -16.22 -2.26
N VAL A 342 -7.57 -16.77 -1.14
CA VAL A 342 -7.32 -16.18 0.20
C VAL A 342 -5.82 -16.20 0.53
N LYS A 343 -5.10 -17.26 0.12
CA LYS A 343 -3.65 -17.35 0.29
C LYS A 343 -2.90 -16.33 -0.57
N GLN A 344 -3.30 -16.12 -1.82
CA GLN A 344 -2.71 -15.11 -2.69
C GLN A 344 -2.96 -13.68 -2.17
N ASP A 345 -4.17 -13.34 -1.74
CA ASP A 345 -4.47 -12.06 -1.10
C ASP A 345 -3.59 -11.82 0.14
N THR A 346 -3.37 -12.87 0.93
CA THR A 346 -2.45 -12.81 2.09
C THR A 346 -1.01 -12.58 1.64
N ASN A 347 -0.55 -13.26 0.60
CA ASN A 347 0.81 -13.13 0.06
C ASN A 347 1.08 -11.72 -0.50
N GLU A 348 0.09 -11.12 -1.17
CA GLU A 348 0.17 -9.74 -1.67
C GLU A 348 0.28 -8.72 -0.54
N LEU A 349 -0.52 -8.89 0.53
CA LEU A 349 -0.40 -8.05 1.71
C LEU A 349 0.99 -8.15 2.34
N ARG A 350 1.59 -9.34 2.40
CA ARG A 350 2.96 -9.51 2.96
C ARG A 350 4.01 -8.77 2.15
N LYS A 351 3.94 -8.88 0.82
CA LYS A 351 4.79 -8.10 -0.08
C LYS A 351 4.61 -6.60 0.16
N GLU A 352 3.37 -6.15 0.31
CA GLU A 352 3.08 -4.74 0.58
C GLU A 352 3.60 -4.26 1.94
N MET A 353 3.49 -5.09 2.99
CA MET A 353 4.03 -4.81 4.31
C MET A 353 5.56 -4.72 4.31
N GLU A 354 6.26 -5.61 3.59
CA GLU A 354 7.71 -5.50 3.41
C GLU A 354 8.09 -4.21 2.66
N CYS A 355 7.39 -3.90 1.56
CA CYS A 355 7.62 -2.65 0.82
C CYS A 355 7.38 -1.42 1.69
N TRP A 356 6.35 -1.44 2.54
CA TRP A 356 6.07 -0.37 3.50
C TRP A 356 7.16 -0.27 4.59
N LYS A 357 7.68 -1.41 5.08
CA LYS A 357 8.80 -1.42 6.02
C LYS A 357 10.02 -0.73 5.40
N VAL A 358 10.39 -1.12 4.18
CA VAL A 358 11.47 -0.45 3.42
C VAL A 358 11.17 1.04 3.31
N PHE A 359 9.96 1.43 2.87
CA PHE A 359 9.57 2.84 2.72
C PHE A 359 9.81 3.65 3.99
N LYS A 360 9.36 3.16 5.16
CA LYS A 360 9.49 3.89 6.43
C LYS A 360 10.94 4.04 6.88
N ASP A 361 11.79 3.08 6.54
CA ASP A 361 13.16 2.98 7.03
C ASP A 361 14.19 3.53 6.01
N LEU A 362 13.73 4.02 4.85
CA LEU A 362 14.60 4.69 3.88
C LEU A 362 15.24 5.95 4.47
N PRO A 363 16.48 6.30 4.04
CA PRO A 363 17.18 7.48 4.54
C PRO A 363 16.37 8.78 4.45
N GLU A 364 16.60 9.67 5.43
CA GLU A 364 15.87 10.93 5.54
C GLU A 364 16.01 11.79 4.27
N GLY A 365 14.88 12.34 3.81
CA GLY A 365 14.80 13.14 2.61
C GLY A 365 14.72 12.34 1.30
N MET A 366 14.72 11.00 1.34
CA MET A 366 14.37 10.17 0.17
C MET A 366 12.86 9.96 0.02
N VAL A 367 12.14 9.91 1.14
CA VAL A 367 10.68 9.77 1.20
C VAL A 367 10.08 10.79 2.17
N PRO A 368 8.77 11.10 2.06
CA PRO A 368 8.07 11.90 3.07
C PRO A 368 8.14 11.26 4.45
N SER A 369 8.38 12.08 5.48
CA SER A 369 8.36 11.62 6.87
C SER A 369 7.00 11.01 7.23
N VAL A 370 7.03 9.85 7.89
CA VAL A 370 5.84 9.15 8.34
C VAL A 370 5.27 9.88 9.55
N LYS A 371 4.05 10.41 9.41
CA LYS A 371 3.36 11.10 10.47
C LYS A 371 2.90 10.11 11.54
N ASN A 372 3.40 10.27 12.76
CA ASN A 372 2.89 9.55 13.91
C ASN A 372 1.51 10.09 14.29
N LEU A 373 0.47 9.31 14.02
CA LEU A 373 -0.88 9.63 14.48
C LEU A 373 -0.96 9.49 16.01
N GLY A 374 -1.70 10.40 16.65
CA GLY A 374 -2.00 10.30 18.08
C GLY A 374 -2.84 9.06 18.39
N LYS A 375 -2.59 8.43 19.54
CA LYS A 375 -3.23 7.18 19.98
C LYS A 375 -4.76 7.17 19.85
N LYS A 376 -5.41 8.31 20.12
CA LYS A 376 -6.87 8.48 19.98
C LYS A 376 -7.33 8.29 18.53
N ALA A 377 -6.70 8.98 17.57
CA ALA A 377 -7.05 8.86 16.15
C ALA A 377 -6.83 7.44 15.63
N THR A 378 -5.71 6.80 16.01
CA THR A 378 -5.43 5.41 15.67
C THR A 378 -6.51 4.46 16.20
N ASN A 379 -6.92 4.61 17.46
CA ASN A 379 -7.96 3.75 18.04
C ASN A 379 -9.34 3.98 17.41
N GLU A 380 -9.66 5.21 17.01
CA GLU A 380 -10.89 5.51 16.28
C GLU A 380 -10.92 4.82 14.91
N MET A 381 -9.81 4.87 14.16
CA MET A 381 -9.70 4.17 12.87
C MET A 381 -9.78 2.65 13.05
N ARG A 382 -9.17 2.09 14.09
CA ARG A 382 -9.26 0.66 14.43
C ARG A 382 -10.68 0.24 14.80
N ALA A 383 -11.38 1.03 15.61
CA ALA A 383 -12.77 0.78 15.96
C ALA A 383 -13.68 0.79 14.73
N TRP A 384 -13.53 1.76 13.82
CA TRP A 384 -14.26 1.77 12.55
C TRP A 384 -13.96 0.56 11.67
N SER A 385 -12.68 0.22 11.53
CA SER A 385 -12.25 -0.94 10.72
C SER A 385 -12.86 -2.23 11.27
N LYS A 386 -12.95 -2.38 12.59
CA LYS A 386 -13.63 -3.51 13.22
C LYS A 386 -15.13 -3.55 12.92
N ILE A 387 -15.83 -2.43 13.06
CA ILE A 387 -17.27 -2.36 12.75
C ILE A 387 -17.51 -2.84 11.31
N GLN A 388 -16.67 -2.38 10.36
CA GLN A 388 -16.72 -2.84 8.98
C GLN A 388 -16.36 -4.33 8.82
N ARG A 389 -15.42 -4.87 9.60
CA ARG A 389 -15.10 -6.30 9.59
C ARG A 389 -16.28 -7.17 9.99
N ILE A 390 -17.08 -6.77 10.98
CA ILE A 390 -18.27 -7.54 11.38
C ILE A 390 -19.22 -7.68 10.18
N GLU A 391 -19.38 -6.62 9.38
CA GLU A 391 -20.15 -6.64 8.15
C GLU A 391 -19.57 -7.58 7.08
N LYS A 392 -18.28 -7.39 6.76
CA LYS A 392 -17.57 -8.18 5.74
C LYS A 392 -17.56 -9.66 6.07
N SER A 393 -17.52 -9.99 7.37
CA SER A 393 -17.42 -11.36 7.85
C SER A 393 -18.56 -12.25 7.35
N TYR A 394 -19.73 -11.68 7.04
CA TYR A 394 -20.92 -12.47 6.70
C TYR A 394 -21.68 -11.97 5.46
N ARG A 395 -21.12 -11.01 4.71
CA ARG A 395 -21.77 -10.40 3.53
C ARG A 395 -22.12 -11.41 2.42
N GLY A 396 -21.37 -12.51 2.30
CA GLY A 396 -21.66 -13.60 1.35
C GLY A 396 -22.68 -14.64 1.83
N GLU A 397 -23.09 -14.57 3.10
CA GLU A 397 -24.09 -15.47 3.70
C GLU A 397 -25.47 -14.83 3.78
N LEU A 398 -25.60 -13.56 3.38
CA LEU A 398 -26.84 -12.81 3.30
C LEU A 398 -27.29 -12.71 1.84
N ALA A 399 -28.38 -13.40 1.50
CA ALA A 399 -29.09 -13.20 0.25
C ALA A 399 -30.21 -12.16 0.47
N VAL A 400 -30.32 -11.18 -0.44
CA VAL A 400 -31.44 -10.25 -0.48
C VAL A 400 -32.32 -10.65 -1.65
N LYS A 401 -33.53 -11.13 -1.36
CA LYS A 401 -34.53 -11.44 -2.39
C LYS A 401 -35.83 -10.72 -2.02
N ASP A 402 -36.35 -9.92 -2.96
CA ASP A 402 -37.61 -9.17 -2.79
C ASP A 402 -37.66 -8.30 -1.52
N GLY A 403 -36.54 -7.65 -1.19
CA GLY A 403 -36.40 -6.81 0.01
C GLY A 403 -36.33 -7.57 1.34
N LYS A 404 -36.36 -8.91 1.33
CA LYS A 404 -36.19 -9.76 2.51
C LYS A 404 -34.77 -10.33 2.54
N LYS A 405 -34.08 -10.14 3.68
CA LYS A 405 -32.76 -10.73 3.93
C LYS A 405 -32.93 -12.16 4.44
N SER A 406 -32.25 -13.12 3.81
CA SER A 406 -32.13 -14.50 4.28
C SER A 406 -30.66 -14.87 4.42
N GLY A 407 -30.29 -15.54 5.51
CA GLY A 407 -28.92 -15.97 5.76
C GLY A 407 -28.80 -16.84 7.00
N THR A 408 -27.56 -17.21 7.34
CA THR A 408 -27.26 -17.97 8.56
C THR A 408 -27.61 -17.16 9.81
N THR A 409 -27.84 -17.85 10.94
CA THR A 409 -28.10 -17.18 12.23
C THR A 409 -26.95 -16.23 12.58
N LEU A 410 -25.71 -16.69 12.40
CA LEU A 410 -24.51 -15.89 12.64
C LEU A 410 -24.48 -14.62 11.78
N ALA A 411 -24.82 -14.71 10.49
CA ALA A 411 -24.88 -13.55 9.60
C ALA A 411 -25.92 -12.52 10.03
N LEU A 412 -27.12 -12.97 10.40
CA LEU A 412 -28.21 -12.09 10.86
C LEU A 412 -27.87 -11.41 12.20
N VAL A 413 -27.28 -12.15 13.14
CA VAL A 413 -26.83 -11.58 14.43
C VAL A 413 -25.66 -10.62 14.23
N GLY A 414 -24.72 -10.94 13.34
CA GLY A 414 -23.58 -10.08 13.01
C GLY A 414 -24.01 -8.74 12.41
N GLU A 415 -24.92 -8.75 11.45
CA GLU A 415 -25.47 -7.51 10.86
C GLU A 415 -26.15 -6.63 11.92
N TRP A 416 -26.97 -7.23 12.78
CA TRP A 416 -27.63 -6.50 13.86
C TRP A 416 -26.62 -5.94 14.88
N ALA A 417 -25.66 -6.75 15.33
CA ALA A 417 -24.64 -6.34 16.29
C ALA A 417 -23.72 -5.24 15.73
N MET A 418 -23.42 -5.25 14.44
CA MET A 418 -22.73 -4.15 13.76
C MET A 418 -23.50 -2.85 13.91
N GLY A 419 -24.82 -2.86 13.64
CA GLY A 419 -25.68 -1.68 13.78
C GLY A 419 -25.68 -1.11 15.19
N GLU A 420 -25.79 -1.95 16.22
CA GLU A 420 -25.72 -1.52 17.62
C GLU A 420 -24.34 -0.98 17.99
N THR A 421 -23.27 -1.66 17.54
CA THR A 421 -21.88 -1.23 17.76
C THR A 421 -21.61 0.14 17.11
N GLN A 422 -22.11 0.36 15.90
CA GLN A 422 -22.02 1.63 15.20
C GLN A 422 -22.76 2.74 15.93
N LYS A 423 -23.95 2.47 16.49
CA LYS A 423 -24.68 3.43 17.33
C LYS A 423 -23.87 3.80 18.58
N ALA A 424 -23.24 2.83 19.24
CA ALA A 424 -22.38 3.10 20.40
C ALA A 424 -21.20 3.99 20.02
N PHE A 425 -20.50 3.67 18.93
CA PHE A 425 -19.35 4.42 18.46
C PHE A 425 -19.71 5.86 18.05
N ARG A 426 -20.79 6.05 17.26
CA ARG A 426 -21.27 7.38 16.89
C ARG A 426 -21.64 8.21 18.11
N ARG A 427 -22.34 7.62 19.08
CA ARG A 427 -22.76 8.33 20.29
C ARG A 427 -21.58 8.86 21.11
N VAL A 428 -20.49 8.11 21.25
CA VAL A 428 -19.28 8.60 21.95
C VAL A 428 -18.50 9.64 21.17
N LYS A 429 -18.58 9.62 19.83
CA LYS A 429 -17.90 10.57 18.92
C LYS A 429 -18.63 11.90 18.75
N GLU A 430 -19.95 11.85 18.57
CA GLU A 430 -20.77 13.00 18.16
C GLU A 430 -21.32 13.79 19.34
N LYS A 431 -21.63 13.14 20.47
CA LYS A 431 -22.26 13.81 21.61
C LYS A 431 -21.19 14.47 22.49
N GLY A 432 -21.37 15.74 22.87
CA GLY A 432 -20.45 16.47 23.74
C GLY A 432 -20.31 15.86 25.15
N GLU A 433 -21.42 15.71 25.87
CA GLU A 433 -21.48 15.06 27.19
C GLU A 433 -22.41 13.84 27.18
N LEU A 434 -22.03 12.80 27.94
CA LEU A 434 -22.80 11.56 28.06
C LEU A 434 -23.50 11.48 29.42
N ASN A 435 -24.82 11.47 29.41
CA ASN A 435 -25.64 11.27 30.61
C ASN A 435 -25.72 9.77 30.98
N GLN A 436 -26.38 9.44 32.10
CA GLN A 436 -26.51 8.06 32.56
C GLN A 436 -27.28 7.16 31.58
N PHE A 437 -28.30 7.70 30.90
CA PHE A 437 -29.05 6.99 29.88
C PHE A 437 -28.17 6.65 28.67
N ASP A 438 -27.31 7.57 28.23
CA ASP A 438 -26.35 7.32 27.15
C ASP A 438 -25.39 6.19 27.53
N LYS A 439 -24.85 6.23 28.75
CA LYS A 439 -23.92 5.20 29.26
C LYS A 439 -24.60 3.84 29.35
N ALA A 440 -25.85 3.78 29.81
CA ALA A 440 -26.64 2.55 29.85
C ALA A 440 -26.91 1.99 28.44
N SER A 441 -27.31 2.85 27.50
CA SER A 441 -27.54 2.45 26.11
C SER A 441 -26.25 1.99 25.42
N ILE A 442 -25.12 2.66 25.64
CA ILE A 442 -23.82 2.21 25.12
C ILE A 442 -23.46 0.84 25.67
N LYS A 443 -23.69 0.60 26.95
CA LYS A 443 -23.46 -0.70 27.58
C LYS A 443 -24.30 -1.81 26.96
N GLU A 444 -25.59 -1.57 26.70
CA GLU A 444 -26.47 -2.51 25.98
C GLU A 444 -25.96 -2.78 24.56
N ASN A 445 -25.54 -1.75 23.84
CA ASN A 445 -25.00 -1.89 22.50
C ASN A 445 -23.67 -2.67 22.47
N LEU A 446 -22.82 -2.53 23.49
CA LEU A 446 -21.61 -3.34 23.63
C LEU A 446 -21.91 -4.79 24.03
N ALA A 447 -23.02 -5.04 24.74
CA ALA A 447 -23.50 -6.39 25.01
C ALA A 447 -24.03 -7.08 23.74
N ALA A 448 -24.55 -6.34 22.76
CA ALA A 448 -24.88 -6.89 21.44
C ALA A 448 -23.66 -7.46 20.72
N LEU A 449 -22.51 -6.77 20.82
CA LEU A 449 -21.24 -7.27 20.28
C LEU A 449 -20.79 -8.55 20.99
N LEU A 450 -20.97 -8.64 22.31
CA LEU A 450 -20.69 -9.85 23.07
C LEU A 450 -21.62 -11.01 22.66
N LEU A 451 -22.91 -10.73 22.46
CA LEU A 451 -23.89 -11.73 22.04
C LEU A 451 -23.51 -12.33 20.67
N PHE A 452 -23.07 -11.48 19.75
CA PHE A 452 -22.56 -11.92 18.45
C PHE A 452 -21.37 -12.88 18.61
N GLU A 453 -20.36 -12.52 19.41
CA GLU A 453 -19.21 -13.39 19.67
C GLU A 453 -19.61 -14.71 20.39
N ILE A 454 -20.62 -14.67 21.28
CA ILE A 454 -21.19 -15.87 21.92
C ILE A 454 -21.79 -16.82 20.87
N VAL A 455 -22.57 -16.28 19.92
CA VAL A 455 -23.15 -17.08 18.82
C VAL A 455 -22.03 -17.67 17.98
N GLU A 456 -21.03 -16.87 17.61
CA GLU A 456 -19.88 -17.32 16.83
C GLU A 456 -19.14 -18.48 17.51
N VAL A 457 -18.74 -18.31 18.78
CA VAL A 457 -18.05 -19.36 19.56
C VAL A 457 -18.92 -20.60 19.68
N SER A 458 -20.21 -20.45 19.98
CA SER A 458 -21.11 -21.59 20.15
C SER A 458 -21.29 -22.39 18.87
N GLU A 459 -21.37 -21.73 17.71
CA GLU A 459 -21.52 -22.42 16.42
C GLU A 459 -20.22 -23.12 16.00
N LYS A 460 -19.06 -22.51 16.24
CA LYS A 460 -17.75 -23.06 15.84
C LYS A 460 -17.25 -24.18 16.73
N THR A 461 -17.47 -24.09 18.05
CA THR A 461 -16.90 -25.06 19.01
C THR A 461 -17.96 -25.96 19.65
N ASN A 462 -19.25 -25.78 19.33
CA ASN A 462 -20.38 -26.43 20.01
C ASN A 462 -20.32 -26.26 21.55
N ASN A 463 -20.04 -25.03 22.00
CA ASN A 463 -19.78 -24.75 23.41
C ASN A 463 -21.04 -24.98 24.27
N PRO A 464 -20.99 -25.91 25.27
CA PRO A 464 -22.15 -26.22 26.09
C PRO A 464 -22.62 -25.05 26.98
N ALA A 465 -21.74 -24.11 27.34
CA ALA A 465 -22.09 -22.95 28.16
C ALA A 465 -23.07 -22.00 27.46
N PHE A 466 -22.99 -21.93 26.12
CA PHE A 466 -23.78 -21.00 25.31
C PHE A 466 -24.92 -21.67 24.54
N LYS A 467 -24.90 -23.00 24.44
CA LYS A 467 -25.82 -23.79 23.63
C LYS A 467 -27.30 -23.41 23.80
N LYS A 468 -27.77 -23.29 25.04
CA LYS A 468 -29.18 -22.93 25.32
C LYS A 468 -29.55 -21.54 24.78
N MET A 469 -28.69 -20.55 25.02
CA MET A 469 -28.91 -19.18 24.55
C MET A 469 -28.95 -19.12 23.02
N VAL A 470 -28.06 -19.86 22.34
CA VAL A 470 -27.98 -19.90 20.89
C VAL A 470 -29.12 -20.70 20.27
N GLU A 471 -29.58 -21.77 20.90
CA GLU A 471 -30.77 -22.50 20.47
C GLU A 471 -32.04 -21.64 20.52
N ASP A 472 -32.23 -20.83 21.56
CA ASP A 472 -33.36 -19.90 21.66
C ASP A 472 -33.34 -18.87 20.51
N ILE A 473 -32.14 -18.39 20.15
CA ILE A 473 -31.94 -17.48 19.01
C ILE A 473 -32.26 -18.19 17.69
N LYS A 474 -31.78 -19.42 17.49
CA LYS A 474 -32.04 -20.22 16.27
C LYS A 474 -33.51 -20.58 16.07
N LYS A 475 -34.24 -20.83 17.17
CA LYS A 475 -35.68 -21.10 17.14
C LYS A 475 -36.51 -19.86 16.85
N SER A 476 -35.96 -18.68 17.08
CA SER A 476 -36.61 -17.41 16.79
C SER A 476 -36.46 -17.12 15.30
N ASP A 477 -37.57 -16.85 14.59
CA ASP A 477 -37.48 -16.33 13.23
C ASP A 477 -36.92 -14.90 13.28
N LEU A 478 -35.59 -14.77 13.24
CA LEU A 478 -34.87 -13.50 13.34
C LEU A 478 -35.26 -12.52 12.23
N ARG A 479 -35.86 -13.01 11.14
CA ARG A 479 -36.40 -12.19 10.04
C ARG A 479 -37.64 -11.39 10.46
N LYS A 480 -38.33 -11.83 11.51
CA LYS A 480 -39.57 -11.22 12.03
C LYS A 480 -39.45 -10.70 13.45
N ASN A 481 -38.48 -11.20 14.22
CA ASN A 481 -38.37 -10.89 15.65
C ASN A 481 -36.95 -10.52 16.07
N THR A 482 -36.44 -9.40 15.58
CA THR A 482 -35.16 -8.83 16.05
C THR A 482 -35.22 -8.40 17.52
N ASN A 483 -36.42 -8.25 18.10
CA ASN A 483 -36.60 -7.94 19.52
C ASN A 483 -36.01 -9.02 20.43
N ILE A 484 -35.95 -10.29 20.00
CA ILE A 484 -35.29 -11.32 20.80
C ILE A 484 -33.81 -11.00 21.03
N LEU A 485 -33.12 -10.46 20.02
CA LEU A 485 -31.71 -10.08 20.12
C LEU A 485 -31.53 -8.90 21.08
N ASN A 486 -32.41 -7.90 21.00
CA ASN A 486 -32.43 -6.79 21.95
C ASN A 486 -32.68 -7.26 23.38
N THR A 487 -33.62 -8.18 23.59
CA THR A 487 -33.90 -8.77 24.90
C THR A 487 -32.69 -9.53 25.43
N LYS A 488 -32.07 -10.39 24.62
CA LYS A 488 -30.87 -11.15 25.02
C LYS A 488 -29.67 -10.24 25.32
N ALA A 489 -29.44 -9.19 24.54
CA ALA A 489 -28.40 -8.22 24.86
C ALA A 489 -28.68 -7.46 26.17
N LYS A 490 -29.93 -7.11 26.46
CA LYS A 490 -30.32 -6.51 27.74
C LYS A 490 -30.15 -7.47 28.92
N GLU A 491 -30.52 -8.75 28.76
CA GLU A 491 -30.25 -9.81 29.75
C GLU A 491 -28.74 -9.92 30.03
N ILE A 492 -27.90 -9.93 28.99
CA ILE A 492 -26.44 -9.92 29.14
C ILE A 492 -25.98 -8.65 29.86
N ALA A 493 -26.40 -7.47 29.38
CA ALA A 493 -25.97 -6.17 29.91
C ALA A 493 -26.36 -5.94 31.37
N SER A 494 -27.44 -6.58 31.83
CA SER A 494 -27.89 -6.53 33.22
C SER A 494 -27.25 -7.60 34.10
N SER A 495 -26.67 -8.66 33.53
CA SER A 495 -26.11 -9.77 34.30
C SER A 495 -24.92 -9.34 35.19
N PRO A 496 -24.83 -9.82 36.44
CA PRO A 496 -23.71 -9.53 37.34
C PRO A 496 -22.35 -9.94 36.76
N GLU A 497 -22.30 -11.04 36.01
CA GLU A 497 -21.11 -11.56 35.36
C GLU A 497 -20.59 -10.59 34.30
N PHE A 498 -21.48 -10.07 33.45
CA PHE A 498 -21.13 -9.06 32.46
C PHE A 498 -20.66 -7.77 33.13
N ASN A 499 -21.40 -7.27 34.12
CA ASN A 499 -21.07 -6.02 34.83
C ASN A 499 -19.66 -6.05 35.41
N LYS A 500 -19.30 -7.17 36.06
CA LYS A 500 -17.96 -7.36 36.64
C LYS A 500 -16.85 -7.31 35.60
N ILE A 501 -17.10 -7.81 34.38
CA ILE A 501 -16.12 -7.82 33.30
C ILE A 501 -16.10 -6.43 32.62
N TYR A 502 -17.26 -5.89 32.29
CA TYR A 502 -17.46 -4.57 31.68
C TYR A 502 -16.80 -3.45 32.48
N ASP A 503 -16.97 -3.45 33.81
CA ASP A 503 -16.40 -2.42 34.68
C ASP A 503 -14.86 -2.40 34.63
N LYS A 504 -14.20 -3.53 34.35
CA LYS A 504 -12.74 -3.54 34.17
C LYS A 504 -12.29 -2.70 32.98
N TYR A 505 -13.11 -2.66 31.93
CA TYR A 505 -12.83 -1.88 30.72
C TYR A 505 -13.26 -0.42 30.84
N MET A 506 -14.30 -0.12 31.64
CA MET A 506 -14.99 1.17 31.60
C MET A 506 -14.80 2.06 32.84
N LYS A 507 -14.34 1.52 33.97
CA LYS A 507 -14.34 2.22 35.28
C LYS A 507 -13.23 3.25 35.47
N LYS A 508 -12.08 3.11 34.80
CA LYS A 508 -10.92 4.01 35.00
C LYS A 508 -10.74 4.95 33.81
N GLY A 509 -10.68 6.25 34.05
CA GLY A 509 -10.42 7.26 33.01
C GLY A 509 -11.66 7.73 32.26
N ASP A 510 -11.45 8.33 31.10
CA ASP A 510 -12.54 8.88 30.28
C ASP A 510 -13.39 7.76 29.66
N PHE A 511 -14.71 7.83 29.86
CA PHE A 511 -15.63 6.79 29.41
C PHE A 511 -15.68 6.67 27.89
N LYS A 512 -15.62 7.80 27.15
CA LYS A 512 -15.66 7.78 25.69
C LYS A 512 -14.40 7.12 25.13
N GLU A 513 -13.24 7.48 25.65
CA GLU A 513 -11.97 6.87 25.29
C GLU A 513 -11.97 5.37 25.60
N ASN A 514 -12.51 4.96 26.75
CA ASN A 514 -12.62 3.54 27.10
C ASN A 514 -13.49 2.76 26.12
N VAL A 515 -14.62 3.31 25.66
CA VAL A 515 -15.47 2.69 24.64
C VAL A 515 -14.74 2.58 23.31
N ILE A 516 -14.04 3.63 22.87
CA ILE A 516 -13.24 3.60 21.63
C ILE A 516 -12.12 2.56 21.75
N ASN A 517 -11.44 2.50 22.89
CA ASN A 517 -10.38 1.53 23.17
C ASN A 517 -10.90 0.09 23.21
N PHE A 518 -12.08 -0.12 23.79
CA PHE A 518 -12.76 -1.40 23.83
C PHE A 518 -13.04 -1.91 22.41
N LEU A 519 -13.61 -1.04 21.58
CA LEU A 519 -13.89 -1.35 20.17
C LEU A 519 -12.61 -1.52 19.35
N ALA A 520 -11.53 -0.80 19.64
CA ALA A 520 -10.27 -0.90 18.91
C ALA A 520 -9.46 -2.19 19.18
N LYS A 521 -9.74 -2.93 20.26
CA LYS A 521 -8.89 -4.03 20.78
C LYS A 521 -9.54 -5.42 20.77
N ASP A 522 -10.67 -5.61 20.09
CA ASP A 522 -11.41 -6.88 20.07
C ASP A 522 -11.68 -7.45 21.48
N ALA A 523 -11.95 -6.56 22.44
CA ALA A 523 -12.07 -6.91 23.86
C ALA A 523 -13.25 -7.86 24.16
N GLU A 524 -14.29 -7.88 23.32
CA GLU A 524 -15.41 -8.83 23.34
C GLU A 524 -14.94 -10.29 23.33
N LYS A 525 -13.87 -10.63 22.59
CA LYS A 525 -13.36 -12.00 22.51
C LYS A 525 -12.86 -12.48 23.87
N GLU A 526 -12.12 -11.61 24.54
CA GLU A 526 -11.66 -11.86 25.90
C GLU A 526 -12.81 -11.79 26.91
N MET A 527 -13.78 -10.90 26.70
CA MET A 527 -14.99 -10.86 27.53
C MET A 527 -15.80 -12.16 27.43
N VAL A 528 -15.97 -12.75 26.24
CA VAL A 528 -16.69 -14.03 26.07
C VAL A 528 -15.99 -15.14 26.83
N LYS A 529 -14.65 -15.26 26.70
CA LYS A 529 -13.85 -16.22 27.48
C LYS A 529 -14.03 -16.05 28.98
N GLN A 530 -14.03 -14.81 29.47
CA GLN A 530 -14.24 -14.53 30.89
C GLN A 530 -15.69 -14.82 31.31
N TYR A 531 -16.66 -14.48 30.48
CA TYR A 531 -18.08 -14.69 30.72
C TYR A 531 -18.41 -16.18 30.81
N GLU A 532 -17.89 -16.99 29.87
CA GLU A 532 -17.95 -18.45 29.90
C GLU A 532 -17.43 -19.02 31.23
N LYS A 533 -16.23 -18.58 31.67
CA LYS A 533 -15.62 -19.02 32.93
C LYS A 533 -16.49 -18.66 34.15
N GLN A 534 -17.20 -17.53 34.13
CA GLN A 534 -18.11 -17.17 35.22
C GLN A 534 -19.38 -18.04 35.20
N LEU A 535 -19.93 -18.33 34.02
CA LEU A 535 -21.07 -19.24 33.87
C LEU A 535 -20.73 -20.66 34.34
N ALA A 536 -19.54 -21.17 34.01
CA ALA A 536 -19.08 -22.50 34.41
C ALA A 536 -18.84 -22.65 35.93
N LYS A 537 -18.55 -21.55 36.64
CA LYS A 537 -18.39 -21.53 38.11
C LYS A 537 -19.73 -21.69 38.85
N LYS A 538 -20.86 -21.46 38.19
CA LYS A 538 -22.21 -21.79 38.68
C LYS A 538 -22.53 -23.26 38.36
N LYS A 539 -21.86 -24.24 38.99
CA LYS A 539 -22.46 -25.59 39.08
C LYS A 539 -23.67 -25.52 40.05
N PRO A 540 -24.73 -26.30 39.82
CA PRO A 540 -25.94 -26.23 40.62
C PRO A 540 -25.63 -26.65 42.07
N VAL A 541 -26.04 -25.83 43.02
CA VAL A 541 -26.16 -26.24 44.42
C VAL A 541 -27.10 -27.45 44.41
N LYS A 542 -26.61 -28.63 44.83
CA LYS A 542 -27.48 -29.78 45.10
C LYS A 542 -28.59 -29.28 46.03
N ALA A 543 -29.84 -29.39 45.60
CA ALA A 543 -30.98 -29.18 46.49
C ALA A 543 -30.75 -30.05 47.74
N PRO A 544 -30.96 -29.51 48.96
CA PRO A 544 -30.83 -30.31 50.16
C PRO A 544 -31.85 -31.45 50.03
N THR A 545 -31.35 -32.69 50.06
CA THR A 545 -32.18 -33.87 50.27
C THR A 545 -32.98 -33.61 51.54
N ALA A 546 -34.30 -33.48 51.42
CA ALA A 546 -35.20 -33.48 52.56
C ALA A 546 -34.91 -34.76 53.36
N GLY A 547 -34.45 -34.57 54.60
CA GLY A 547 -34.32 -35.64 55.56
C GLY A 547 -35.68 -36.30 55.77
N LYS A 548 -35.65 -37.63 55.92
CA LYS A 548 -36.79 -38.44 56.35
C LYS A 548 -37.27 -38.06 57.74
#